data_AF-A0A6A4JVK2-F1
#
_entry.id   AF-A0A6A4JVK2-F1
#
_cell.length_a   1.000
_cell.length_b   1.000
_cell.length_c   1.000
_cell.angle_alpha   90.00
_cell.angle_beta   90.00
_cell.angle_gamma   90.00
#
_symmetry.space_group_name_H-M   'P 1'
#
loop_
_entity.id
_entity.type
_entity.pdbx_description
1 polymer ?
#
loop_
_entity_poly.entity_id
_entity_poly.type
_entity_poly.pdbx_seq_one_letter_code
_entity_poly.pdbx_strand_id
1 'polypeptide(L)'
;MPYVVVRGTLGMSNTRIYGLNETEVDKISETLRVAEVKDALTVYNAPMFAVNQIEYHLGYVVMAAASQERYTIWTMHKPLPMPR
;
A
#
# COMPACT_ATOMS: atom_id res chain seq x y z
N MET A 1 2.81 3.27 -11.43
CA MET A 1 1.63 2.66 -12.09
C MET A 1 0.38 3.40 -11.64
N PRO A 2 -0.76 3.38 -12.36
CA PRO A 2 -1.95 4.11 -11.93
C PRO A 2 -2.60 3.56 -10.66
N TYR A 3 -2.27 2.32 -10.27
CA TYR A 3 -2.86 1.65 -9.12
C TYR A 3 -1.80 1.06 -8.21
N VAL A 4 -2.08 1.14 -6.90
CA VAL A 4 -1.36 0.45 -5.84
C VAL A 4 -2.30 -0.57 -5.22
N VAL A 5 -1.80 -1.77 -4.94
CA VAL A 5 -2.58 -2.81 -4.27
C VAL A 5 -1.91 -3.14 -2.94
N VAL A 6 -2.68 -3.05 -1.86
CA VAL A 6 -2.25 -3.47 -0.52
C VAL A 6 -2.98 -4.76 -0.19
N ARG A 7 -2.24 -5.83 0.10
CA ARG A 7 -2.78 -7.13 0.50
C ARG A 7 -2.18 -7.56 1.83
N GLY A 8 -3.03 -7.90 2.80
CA GLY A 8 -2.58 -8.47 4.06
C GLY A 8 -3.66 -9.30 4.72
N THR A 9 -3.29 -10.02 5.77
CA THR A 9 -4.24 -10.74 6.63
C THR A 9 -4.56 -9.86 7.85
N LEU A 10 -5.83 -9.79 8.25
CA LEU A 10 -6.25 -9.08 9.46
C LEU A 10 -5.62 -9.74 10.69
N GLY A 11 -4.47 -9.23 11.14
CA GLY A 11 -3.78 -9.68 12.35
C GLY A 11 -2.37 -10.28 12.18
N MET A 12 -1.84 -10.43 10.95
CA MET A 12 -0.44 -10.87 10.77
C MET A 12 0.43 -9.83 10.06
N SER A 13 1.69 -9.82 10.49
CA SER A 13 2.81 -9.04 9.99
C SER A 13 3.39 -9.65 8.71
N ASN A 14 2.75 -9.41 7.56
CA ASN A 14 3.26 -9.71 6.21
C ASN A 14 2.42 -9.01 5.13
N THR A 15 2.23 -7.70 5.27
CA THR A 15 1.49 -6.90 4.30
C THR A 15 2.34 -6.71 3.05
N ARG A 16 1.76 -6.96 1.88
CA ARG A 16 2.42 -6.77 0.59
C ARG A 16 1.79 -5.61 -0.15
N ILE A 17 2.64 -4.73 -0.68
CA ILE A 17 2.26 -3.53 -1.40
C ILE A 17 2.83 -3.65 -2.82
N TYR A 18 1.96 -3.59 -3.82
CA TYR A 18 2.30 -3.72 -5.23
C TYR A 18 2.04 -2.41 -5.98
N GLY A 19 2.83 -2.13 -7.02
CA GLY A 19 2.58 -1.03 -7.96
C GLY A 19 3.24 0.31 -7.62
N LEU A 20 3.95 0.39 -6.50
CA LEU A 20 4.80 1.54 -6.16
C LEU A 20 6.04 1.59 -7.07
N ASN A 21 6.47 2.79 -7.45
CA ASN A 21 7.78 3.00 -8.08
C ASN A 21 8.89 3.16 -7.03
N GLU A 22 10.16 3.15 -7.46
CA GLU A 22 11.33 3.24 -6.56
C GLU A 22 11.29 4.45 -5.63
N THR A 23 10.99 5.64 -6.16
CA THR A 23 10.88 6.87 -5.35
C THR A 23 9.77 6.80 -4.30
N GLU A 24 8.64 6.17 -4.65
CA GLU A 24 7.53 5.97 -3.72
C GLU A 24 7.87 4.92 -2.64
N VAL A 25 8.60 3.87 -3.02
CA VAL A 25 9.12 2.86 -2.09
C VAL A 25 10.08 3.50 -1.11
N ASP A 26 11.04 4.30 -1.56
CA ASP A 26 12.00 4.98 -0.69
C ASP A 26 11.27 5.85 0.34
N LYS A 27 10.34 6.68 -0.14
CA LYS A 27 9.57 7.59 0.73
C LYS A 27 8.73 6.85 1.77
N ILE A 28 8.05 5.76 1.39
CA ILE A 28 7.18 5.04 2.33
C ILE A 28 7.98 4.13 3.27
N SER A 29 9.20 3.73 2.88
CA SER A 29 10.10 2.89 3.68
C SER A 29 10.64 3.59 4.92
N GLU A 30 10.64 4.92 4.94
CA GLU A 30 10.97 5.71 6.14
C GLU A 30 9.90 5.58 7.25
N THR A 31 8.66 5.23 6.88
CA THR A 31 7.50 5.20 7.79
C THR A 31 7.03 3.76 8.09
N LEU A 32 7.17 2.85 7.13
CA LEU A 32 6.78 1.45 7.27
C LEU A 32 7.96 0.59 7.73
N ARG A 33 7.68 -0.47 8.49
CA ARG A 33 8.67 -1.45 8.90
C ARG A 33 8.88 -2.45 7.78
N VAL A 34 9.81 -2.14 6.89
CA VAL A 34 10.15 -2.95 5.71
C VAL A 34 10.77 -4.29 6.12
N ALA A 35 10.31 -5.35 5.48
CA ALA A 35 10.86 -6.70 5.59
C ALA A 35 11.69 -7.06 4.36
N GLU A 36 11.16 -6.79 3.16
CA GLU A 36 11.78 -7.14 1.88
C GLU A 36 11.26 -6.20 0.78
N VAL A 37 12.15 -5.85 -0.17
CA VAL A 37 11.80 -5.15 -1.41
C VAL A 37 12.24 -6.03 -2.58
N LYS A 38 11.27 -6.66 -3.25
CA LYS A 38 11.51 -7.49 -4.43
C LYS A 38 10.43 -7.23 -5.48
N ASP A 39 9.55 -8.20 -5.73
CA ASP A 39 8.41 -8.07 -6.65
C ASP A 39 7.28 -7.21 -6.04
N ALA A 40 7.33 -7.03 -4.72
CA ALA A 40 6.44 -6.19 -3.92
C ALA A 40 7.21 -5.66 -2.71
N LEU A 41 6.76 -4.53 -2.18
CA LEU A 41 7.21 -4.05 -0.88
C LEU A 41 6.49 -4.86 0.21
N THR A 42 7.25 -5.65 0.97
CA THR A 42 6.73 -6.43 2.09
C THR A 42 7.02 -5.71 3.39
N VAL A 43 6.00 -5.51 4.22
CA VAL A 43 6.10 -4.79 5.49
C VAL A 43 5.46 -5.58 6.63
N TYR A 44 6.00 -5.40 7.84
CA TYR A 44 5.47 -6.04 9.04
C TYR A 44 4.27 -5.30 9.66
N ASN A 45 3.88 -4.18 9.08
CA ASN A 45 2.72 -3.41 9.53
C ASN A 45 1.40 -4.11 9.20
N ALA A 46 0.37 -3.84 10.01
CA ALA A 46 -0.99 -4.20 9.68
C ALA A 46 -1.41 -3.54 8.34
N PRO A 47 -2.24 -4.20 7.52
CA PRO A 47 -2.53 -3.71 6.18
C PRO A 47 -3.25 -2.36 6.19
N MET A 48 -4.18 -2.13 7.13
CA MET A 48 -4.84 -0.82 7.28
C MET A 48 -3.87 0.29 7.65
N PHE A 49 -2.83 0.00 8.44
CA PHE A 49 -1.80 1.00 8.73
C PHE A 49 -1.03 1.38 7.45
N ALA A 50 -0.65 0.38 6.64
CA ALA A 50 0.03 0.62 5.38
C ALA A 50 -0.84 1.44 4.40
N VAL A 51 -2.13 1.12 4.28
CA VAL A 51 -3.10 1.89 3.49
C VAL A 51 -3.09 3.37 3.93
N ASN A 52 -3.21 3.64 5.23
CA ASN A 52 -3.23 5.01 5.75
C ASN A 52 -1.93 5.77 5.46
N GLN A 53 -0.76 5.12 5.58
CA GLN A 53 0.51 5.79 5.29
C GLN A 53 0.66 6.08 3.80
N ILE A 54 0.23 5.17 2.93
CA ILE A 54 0.25 5.36 1.48
C ILE A 54 -0.68 6.51 1.08
N GLU A 55 -1.87 6.59 1.68
CA GLU A 55 -2.79 7.71 1.46
C GLU A 55 -2.16 9.04 1.89
N TYR A 56 -1.67 9.12 3.12
CA TYR A 56 -1.15 10.37 3.69
C TYR A 56 0.13 10.86 2.99
N HIS A 57 1.10 9.98 2.75
CA HIS A 57 2.41 10.38 2.22
C HIS A 57 2.51 10.39 0.70
N LEU A 58 1.73 9.55 0.01
CA LEU A 58 1.82 9.39 -1.44
C LEU A 58 0.58 9.91 -2.18
N GLY A 59 -0.52 10.21 -1.47
CA GLY A 59 -1.74 10.80 -2.02
C GLY A 59 -2.61 9.81 -2.81
N TYR A 60 -2.48 8.51 -2.57
CA TYR A 60 -3.37 7.51 -3.15
C TYR A 60 -4.67 7.42 -2.35
N VAL A 61 -5.78 7.18 -3.03
CA VAL A 61 -7.11 7.04 -2.42
C VAL A 61 -7.62 5.62 -2.65
N VAL A 62 -8.26 5.03 -1.65
CA VAL A 62 -8.89 3.71 -1.76
C VAL A 62 -10.06 3.76 -2.76
N MET A 63 -9.97 2.96 -3.82
CA MET A 63 -11.02 2.83 -4.84
C MET A 63 -11.92 1.62 -4.58
N ALA A 64 -11.33 0.53 -4.09
CA ALA A 64 -12.06 -0.71 -3.83
C ALA A 64 -11.40 -1.50 -2.70
N ALA A 65 -12.22 -2.22 -1.95
CA ALA A 65 -11.79 -3.22 -0.99
C ALA A 65 -12.42 -4.56 -1.35
N ALA A 66 -11.63 -5.63 -1.24
CA ALA A 66 -12.05 -6.99 -1.48
C ALA A 66 -11.49 -7.91 -0.38
N SER A 67 -12.12 -9.07 -0.23
CA SER A 67 -11.62 -10.14 0.62
C SER A 67 -11.50 -11.41 -0.22
N GLN A 68 -10.37 -12.11 -0.09
CA GLN A 68 -10.14 -13.40 -0.74
C GLN A 68 -9.53 -14.34 0.29
N GLU A 69 -10.25 -15.42 0.61
CA GLU A 69 -9.89 -16.39 1.64
C GLU A 69 -9.60 -15.70 2.99
N ARG A 70 -8.31 -15.61 3.35
CA ARG A 70 -7.81 -14.97 4.58
C ARG A 70 -7.24 -13.56 4.37
N TYR A 71 -7.17 -13.10 3.12
CA TYR A 71 -6.57 -11.83 2.77
C TYR A 71 -7.62 -10.75 2.57
N THR A 72 -7.34 -9.58 3.11
CA THR A 72 -8.02 -8.34 2.74
C THR A 72 -7.13 -7.57 1.76
N ILE A 73 -7.75 -7.06 0.72
CA ILE A 73 -7.10 -6.42 -0.43
C ILE A 73 -7.71 -5.03 -0.60
N TRP A 74 -6.86 -4.01 -0.69
CA TRP A 74 -7.24 -2.66 -1.03
C TRP A 74 -6.59 -2.26 -2.35
N THR A 75 -7.40 -1.78 -3.28
CA THR A 75 -6.91 -1.17 -4.52
C THR A 75 -7.00 0.34 -4.36
N MET A 76 -5.88 1.02 -4.55
CA MET A 76 -5.74 2.46 -4.38
C MET A 76 -5.33 3.11 -5.71
N HIS A 77 -5.82 4.32 -5.96
CA HIS A 77 -5.50 5.11 -7.14
C HIS A 77 -5.03 6.50 -6.73
N LYS A 78 -4.03 7.04 -7.43
CA LYS A 78 -3.59 8.42 -7.22
C LYS A 78 -4.39 9.35 -8.13
N PRO A 79 -5.38 10.10 -7.61
CA PRO A 79 -6.12 11.05 -8.42
C PRO A 79 -5.18 12.09 -9.01
N LEU A 80 -5.47 12.52 -10.24
CA LEU A 80 -4.79 13.67 -10.83
C LEU A 80 -5.01 14.89 -9.92
N PRO A 81 -4.00 15.78 -9.77
CA PRO A 81 -4.21 17.03 -9.07
C PRO A 81 -5.39 17.74 -9.72
N MET A 82 -6.46 17.99 -8.95
CA MET A 82 -7.60 18.74 -9.46
C MET A 82 -7.08 20.12 -9.89
N PRO A 83 -7.36 20.57 -11.12
CA PRO A 83 -7.07 21.94 -11.50
C PRO A 83 -7.83 22.85 -10.53
N ARG A 84 -7.09 23.72 -9.86
CA ARG A 84 -7.67 24.78 -9.04
C ARG A 84 -8.20 25.91 -9.91
#